data_AF-A0A6V8E2G3-F1
#
_entry.id   AF-A0A6V8E2G3-F1
#
_cell.length_a   1.000
_cell.length_b   1.000
_cell.length_c   1.000
_cell.angle_alpha   90.00
_cell.angle_beta   90.00
_cell.angle_gamma   90.00
#
_symmetry.space_group_name_H-M   'P 1'
#
loop_
_entity.id
_entity.type
_entity.pdbx_description
1 polymer ?
#
loop_
_entity_poly.entity_id
_entity_poly.type
_entity_poly.pdbx_seq_one_letter_code
_entity_poly.pdbx_strand_id
1 'polypeptide(L)'
;MTLYCTYLMNIFYSLYKQLITRHDYLIYHTLNKVTYHLKSCNVAHTFKTSRDMQLIMARKKQDNPEETRKEPDEDLNEIVDSVIGSNDKEKTVQEPTNDESIEELLSASAKMVVETCMDIRRGENVLIVCDPTTGEIGKVLHEATINKSERVLLIVMPKAKHHGEEPPAPVANLMRQQQVVLAPTKYSLTHTRAIRQALRDGARVATMPGITNEMFTHGGMAADFNKIKKRISNLGPHFRRRRIVNVKSKQGTDITFEVNWREWKLDDNGICNRPRMLTNLPAGKAFIMPREGTMNGILIIDGSWDSTLLDEKIELQIENGMVVDVKGGQIAANIRQEFGEVAKKLRSKDRESVWTIAEFGFGMNDQARMGGNVLEDEKRLGTCYFSIGDNTALGGSSAVGIHIPGVLTKPSVWLDDSQILQDGEFILEID
;
A
#
# COMPACT_ATOMS: atom_id res chain seq x y z
N MET A 1 62.36 20.52 -25.04
CA MET A 1 60.95 20.99 -25.06
C MET A 1 60.48 21.10 -23.60
N THR A 2 61.02 22.07 -22.85
CA THR A 2 61.14 21.89 -21.38
C THR A 2 60.97 23.17 -20.55
N LEU A 3 60.60 24.31 -21.17
CA LEU A 3 60.28 25.55 -20.45
C LEU A 3 58.77 25.85 -20.34
N TYR A 4 57.91 25.14 -21.08
CA TYR A 4 56.46 25.39 -21.05
C TYR A 4 55.74 24.78 -19.83
N CYS A 5 56.15 23.60 -19.37
CA CYS A 5 55.49 22.93 -18.22
C CYS A 5 55.68 23.68 -16.91
N THR A 6 56.88 24.25 -16.66
CA THR A 6 57.17 25.04 -15.46
C THR A 6 56.43 26.38 -15.44
N TYR A 7 56.07 26.94 -16.59
CA TYR A 7 55.25 28.14 -16.66
C TYR A 7 53.79 27.84 -16.30
N LEU A 8 53.23 26.75 -16.85
CA LEU A 8 51.84 26.33 -16.59
C LEU A 8 51.61 25.92 -15.12
N MET A 9 52.53 25.19 -14.48
CA MET A 9 52.39 24.83 -13.06
C MET A 9 52.37 26.05 -12.13
N ASN A 10 53.19 27.07 -12.40
CA ASN A 10 53.21 28.29 -11.57
C ASN A 10 51.90 29.09 -11.69
N ILE A 11 51.27 29.12 -12.87
CA ILE A 11 49.96 29.76 -13.08
C ILE A 11 48.88 29.04 -12.27
N PHE A 12 48.83 27.70 -12.31
CA PHE A 12 47.87 26.91 -11.52
C PHE A 12 48.07 27.08 -10.01
N TYR A 13 49.32 27.07 -9.52
CA TYR A 13 49.60 27.23 -8.10
C TYR A 13 49.24 28.64 -7.58
N SER A 14 49.44 29.67 -8.40
CA SER A 14 49.01 31.04 -8.10
C SER A 14 47.49 31.17 -7.98
N LEU A 15 46.74 30.63 -8.95
CA LEU A 15 45.27 30.61 -8.94
C LEU A 15 44.71 29.85 -7.73
N TYR A 16 45.28 28.69 -7.39
CA TYR A 16 44.86 27.90 -6.23
C TYR A 16 45.04 28.66 -4.91
N LYS A 17 46.16 29.40 -4.77
CA LYS A 17 46.45 30.22 -3.58
C LYS A 17 45.54 31.45 -3.45
N GLN A 18 45.07 32.02 -4.57
CA GLN A 18 44.06 33.10 -4.59
C GLN A 18 42.63 32.59 -4.29
N LEU A 19 42.31 31.34 -4.64
CA LEU A 19 41.01 30.73 -4.33
C LEU A 19 40.86 30.45 -2.83
N ILE A 20 41.88 29.87 -2.18
CA ILE A 20 41.85 29.59 -0.73
C ILE A 20 41.69 30.90 0.07
N THR A 21 42.50 31.92 -0.23
CA THR A 21 42.46 33.20 0.49
C THR A 21 41.17 34.00 0.33
N ARG A 22 40.30 33.66 -0.64
CA ARG A 22 38.95 34.23 -0.75
C ARG A 22 37.89 33.49 0.05
N HIS A 23 38.08 32.21 0.38
CA HIS A 23 37.06 31.43 1.09
C HIS A 23 37.03 31.71 2.60
N ASP A 24 38.20 31.83 3.24
CA ASP A 24 38.29 32.08 4.69
C ASP A 24 37.68 33.42 5.11
N TYR A 25 37.82 34.45 4.28
CA TYR A 25 37.27 35.79 4.53
C TYR A 25 35.74 35.83 4.62
N LEU A 26 35.04 34.95 3.90
CA LEU A 26 33.57 34.93 3.86
C LEU A 26 32.97 34.21 5.09
N ILE A 27 33.70 33.24 5.65
CA ILE A 27 33.30 32.48 6.84
C ILE A 27 33.44 33.36 8.09
N TYR A 28 34.57 34.06 8.23
CA TYR A 28 34.85 34.93 9.39
C TYR A 28 33.87 36.10 9.52
N HIS A 29 33.37 36.64 8.41
CA HIS A 29 32.51 37.82 8.43
C HIS A 29 31.02 37.52 8.71
N THR A 30 30.59 36.27 8.50
CA THR A 30 29.20 35.84 8.71
C THR A 30 28.93 35.44 10.17
N LEU A 31 29.88 34.78 10.84
CA LEU A 31 29.72 34.32 12.22
C LEU A 31 29.63 35.46 13.25
N ASN A 32 30.29 36.60 13.00
CA ASN A 32 30.28 37.75 13.92
C ASN A 32 28.99 38.59 13.93
N LYS A 33 27.99 38.29 13.08
CA LYS A 33 26.70 39.01 13.04
C LYS A 33 25.58 38.39 13.88
N VAL A 34 25.75 37.17 14.39
CA VAL A 34 24.72 36.50 15.21
C VAL A 34 24.87 36.84 16.70
N THR A 35 26.07 37.19 17.15
CA THR A 35 26.42 37.33 18.59
C THR A 35 26.05 38.66 19.24
N TYR A 36 25.42 39.60 18.52
CA TYR A 36 25.26 41.01 18.95
C TYR A 36 23.82 41.49 19.21
N HIS A 37 22.82 40.60 19.16
CA HIS A 37 21.47 40.89 19.63
C HIS A 37 20.99 39.81 20.61
N LEU A 38 20.20 40.25 21.61
CA LEU A 38 19.67 39.46 22.73
C LEU A 38 20.66 39.08 23.85
N LYS A 39 21.42 40.08 24.34
CA LYS A 39 21.71 40.22 25.78
C LYS A 39 21.00 41.46 26.33
N SER A 40 19.83 41.28 26.93
CA SER A 40 19.07 42.32 27.63
C SER A 40 18.04 41.67 28.57
N CYS A 41 18.07 42.05 29.86
CA CYS A 41 17.27 41.50 30.99
C CYS A 41 17.65 40.02 31.34
N ASN A 42 18.19 39.73 32.54
CA ASN A 42 17.61 39.75 33.91
C ASN A 42 16.59 38.61 34.11
N VAL A 43 16.61 37.81 35.20
CA VAL A 43 17.19 37.96 36.56
C VAL A 43 17.98 36.69 36.96
N ALA A 44 18.82 36.76 38.01
CA ALA A 44 19.67 35.67 38.51
C ALA A 44 18.97 34.70 39.49
N HIS A 45 19.54 33.50 39.68
CA HIS A 45 19.53 32.81 40.99
C HIS A 45 20.79 31.95 41.22
N THR A 46 20.99 31.58 42.48
CA THR A 46 22.28 31.43 43.16
C THR A 46 22.86 29.99 43.19
N PHE A 47 24.21 29.90 43.14
CA PHE A 47 25.10 28.82 43.61
C PHE A 47 24.50 27.54 44.25
N LYS A 48 25.06 26.38 43.86
CA LYS A 48 25.98 25.61 44.73
C LYS A 48 26.78 24.53 43.97
N THR A 49 27.92 24.15 44.53
CA THR A 49 28.83 23.09 44.05
C THR A 49 29.03 22.01 45.12
N SER A 50 29.50 20.83 44.68
CA SER A 50 30.11 19.75 45.47
C SER A 50 29.19 18.94 46.42
N ARG A 51 29.04 17.63 46.15
CA ARG A 51 29.86 16.63 46.86
C ARG A 51 29.84 15.23 46.23
N ASP A 52 30.82 14.44 46.61
CA ASP A 52 31.09 13.06 46.22
C ASP A 52 30.10 12.05 46.84
N MET A 53 29.97 10.87 46.23
CA MET A 53 29.92 9.64 47.01
C MET A 53 30.56 8.46 46.25
N GLN A 54 31.49 7.78 46.91
CA GLN A 54 32.07 6.51 46.46
C GLN A 54 31.18 5.34 46.91
N LEU A 55 31.26 4.20 46.23
CA LEU A 55 31.02 2.90 46.88
C LEU A 55 32.00 1.83 46.37
N ILE A 56 32.25 0.81 47.19
CA ILE A 56 33.44 -0.06 47.12
C ILE A 56 33.08 -1.52 46.80
N MET A 57 34.04 -2.26 46.24
CA MET A 57 33.93 -3.63 45.72
C MET A 57 33.69 -4.74 46.78
N ALA A 58 32.97 -5.79 46.36
CA ALA A 58 33.32 -7.20 46.54
C ALA A 58 32.74 -8.01 45.35
N ARG A 59 33.51 -8.68 44.48
CA ARG A 59 34.20 -10.00 44.62
C ARG A 59 33.20 -11.17 44.79
N LYS A 60 33.31 -12.29 44.06
CA LYS A 60 34.47 -12.92 43.35
C LYS A 60 33.99 -14.00 42.31
N LYS A 61 34.76 -14.22 41.22
CA LYS A 61 35.32 -15.50 40.66
C LYS A 61 34.48 -16.83 40.73
N GLN A 62 34.47 -17.81 39.81
CA GLN A 62 35.13 -18.26 38.52
C GLN A 62 34.31 -19.51 38.01
N ASP A 63 34.43 -20.19 36.84
CA ASP A 63 35.02 -20.03 35.48
C ASP A 63 34.44 -21.14 34.51
N ASN A 64 35.03 -21.33 33.31
CA ASN A 64 34.68 -22.25 32.18
C ASN A 64 35.71 -23.41 32.02
N PRO A 65 35.68 -24.34 31.01
CA PRO A 65 34.58 -25.06 30.31
C PRO A 65 34.84 -26.58 29.97
N GLU A 66 33.85 -27.25 29.34
CA GLU A 66 33.93 -28.30 28.27
C GLU A 66 34.53 -29.76 28.41
N GLU A 67 34.26 -30.58 27.37
CA GLU A 67 34.65 -31.98 27.03
C GLU A 67 33.94 -33.18 27.75
N THR A 68 33.68 -34.37 27.16
CA THR A 68 33.86 -34.91 25.77
C THR A 68 32.86 -36.04 25.36
N ARG A 69 32.54 -36.09 24.04
CA ARG A 69 32.07 -37.19 23.13
C ARG A 69 31.67 -38.61 23.62
N LYS A 70 30.63 -39.20 22.99
CA LYS A 70 30.71 -40.46 22.18
C LYS A 70 29.44 -40.83 21.36
N GLU A 71 29.66 -41.54 20.26
CA GLU A 71 28.77 -42.26 19.30
C GLU A 71 29.57 -43.51 18.80
N PRO A 72 29.07 -44.45 17.96
CA PRO A 72 27.76 -44.58 17.29
C PRO A 72 27.10 -45.98 17.50
N ASP A 73 26.05 -46.31 16.72
CA ASP A 73 26.01 -47.47 15.79
C ASP A 73 24.68 -47.50 14.99
N GLU A 74 24.65 -48.17 13.84
CA GLU A 74 23.57 -48.13 12.83
C GLU A 74 22.77 -49.46 12.71
N ASP A 75 21.59 -49.35 12.09
CA ASP A 75 20.79 -50.37 11.38
C ASP A 75 20.40 -51.72 12.03
N LEU A 76 19.09 -52.02 11.98
CA LEU A 76 18.56 -53.32 11.55
C LEU A 76 17.05 -53.22 11.21
N ASN A 77 16.74 -53.12 9.92
CA ASN A 77 15.36 -53.20 9.40
C ASN A 77 15.00 -54.65 9.06
N GLU A 78 13.92 -55.20 9.63
CA GLU A 78 13.15 -56.31 9.04
C GLU A 78 11.80 -56.53 9.77
N ILE A 79 10.96 -57.44 9.24
CA ILE A 79 9.67 -57.90 9.81
C ILE A 79 8.50 -56.87 9.80
N VAL A 80 8.16 -56.31 8.63
CA VAL A 80 6.75 -55.94 8.31
C VAL A 80 6.41 -56.34 6.87
N ASP A 81 6.41 -57.65 6.57
CA ASP A 81 5.84 -58.13 5.31
C ASP A 81 5.40 -59.62 5.39
N SER A 82 4.27 -59.89 6.07
CA SER A 82 3.51 -61.14 5.92
C SER A 82 2.19 -61.12 6.72
N VAL A 83 1.07 -60.88 6.01
CA VAL A 83 -0.17 -61.69 5.99
C VAL A 83 -1.09 -61.03 4.95
N ILE A 84 -1.53 -61.80 3.96
CA ILE A 84 -2.35 -61.30 2.83
C ILE A 84 -3.79 -61.81 2.97
N GLY A 85 -4.76 -60.90 2.85
CA GLY A 85 -6.20 -61.20 2.79
C GLY A 85 -7.02 -60.00 3.28
N SER A 86 -8.06 -59.53 2.60
CA SER A 86 -8.68 -60.04 1.36
C SER A 86 -9.37 -58.90 0.57
N ASN A 87 -9.86 -59.18 -0.64
CA ASN A 87 -10.45 -58.17 -1.54
C ASN A 87 -11.57 -57.36 -0.88
N ASP A 88 -11.65 -56.08 -1.25
CA ASP A 88 -12.95 -55.53 -1.68
C ASP A 88 -12.79 -54.59 -2.89
N LYS A 89 -13.87 -54.37 -3.65
CA LYS A 89 -13.86 -53.64 -4.93
C LYS A 89 -14.53 -52.28 -4.84
N GLU A 90 -13.82 -51.27 -4.36
CA GLU A 90 -14.25 -49.88 -4.54
C GLU A 90 -13.75 -49.27 -5.85
N LYS A 91 -14.60 -48.45 -6.47
CA LYS A 91 -14.28 -47.81 -7.75
C LYS A 91 -13.37 -46.62 -7.50
N THR A 92 -12.17 -46.64 -8.07
CA THR A 92 -11.32 -45.45 -8.12
C THR A 92 -12.00 -44.39 -8.97
N VAL A 93 -12.70 -43.45 -8.33
CA VAL A 93 -12.99 -42.16 -8.94
C VAL A 93 -11.65 -41.47 -9.09
N GLN A 94 -11.24 -41.22 -10.34
CA GLN A 94 -10.09 -40.37 -10.60
C GLN A 94 -10.52 -38.93 -10.36
N GLU A 95 -10.28 -38.45 -9.14
CA GLU A 95 -10.29 -37.01 -8.86
C GLU A 95 -9.21 -36.34 -9.73
N PRO A 96 -9.48 -35.14 -10.30
CA PRO A 96 -8.57 -34.52 -11.24
C PRO A 96 -7.30 -34.03 -10.52
N THR A 97 -6.18 -34.71 -10.77
CA THR A 97 -4.86 -34.34 -10.24
C THR A 97 -4.39 -33.02 -10.87
N ASN A 98 -4.71 -31.90 -10.22
CA ASN A 98 -4.46 -30.57 -10.74
C ASN A 98 -3.98 -29.58 -9.67
N ASP A 99 -3.32 -30.10 -8.63
CA ASP A 99 -2.55 -29.31 -7.66
C ASP A 99 -1.26 -28.82 -8.32
N GLU A 100 -1.31 -27.64 -8.95
CA GLU A 100 -0.11 -26.86 -9.23
C GLU A 100 0.57 -26.50 -7.90
N SER A 101 1.90 -26.61 -7.83
CA SER A 101 2.60 -26.33 -6.57
C SER A 101 2.50 -24.84 -6.21
N ILE A 102 2.55 -24.53 -4.91
CA ILE A 102 2.54 -23.14 -4.43
C ILE A 102 3.71 -22.33 -5.04
N GLU A 103 4.86 -22.97 -5.30
CA GLU A 103 6.00 -22.32 -5.96
C GLU A 103 5.73 -22.00 -7.45
N GLU A 104 5.04 -22.88 -8.18
CA GLU A 104 4.59 -22.63 -9.55
C GLU A 104 3.56 -21.50 -9.61
N LEU A 105 2.57 -21.49 -8.70
CA LEU A 105 1.57 -20.42 -8.59
C LEU A 105 2.22 -19.06 -8.22
N LEU A 106 3.15 -19.05 -7.25
CA LEU A 106 3.91 -17.83 -6.89
C LEU A 106 4.71 -17.32 -8.10
N SER A 107 5.34 -18.22 -8.86
CA SER A 107 6.13 -17.91 -10.05
C SER A 107 5.26 -17.38 -11.19
N ALA A 108 4.09 -17.97 -11.43
CA ALA A 108 3.11 -17.52 -12.42
C ALA A 108 2.60 -16.11 -12.11
N SER A 109 2.24 -15.84 -10.85
CA SER A 109 1.82 -14.50 -10.42
C SER A 109 2.95 -13.47 -10.47
N ALA A 110 4.18 -13.84 -10.07
CA ALA A 110 5.34 -12.97 -10.21
C ALA A 110 5.63 -12.63 -11.68
N LYS A 111 5.50 -13.61 -12.57
CA LYS A 111 5.60 -13.42 -14.02
C LYS A 111 4.49 -12.50 -14.55
N MET A 112 3.23 -12.65 -14.09
CA MET A 112 2.13 -11.73 -14.44
C MET A 112 2.47 -10.28 -14.05
N VAL A 113 3.02 -10.06 -12.85
CA VAL A 113 3.45 -8.73 -12.41
C VAL A 113 4.56 -8.16 -13.30
N VAL A 114 5.61 -8.96 -13.57
CA VAL A 114 6.81 -8.54 -14.32
C VAL A 114 6.53 -8.31 -15.80
N GLU A 115 5.79 -9.21 -16.44
CA GLU A 115 5.54 -9.19 -17.89
C GLU A 115 4.32 -8.36 -18.28
N THR A 116 3.18 -8.57 -17.61
CA THR A 116 1.89 -7.96 -17.99
C THR A 116 1.66 -6.63 -17.29
N CYS A 117 1.73 -6.61 -15.95
CA CYS A 117 1.39 -5.41 -15.18
C CYS A 117 2.42 -4.30 -15.38
N MET A 118 3.71 -4.63 -15.28
CA MET A 118 4.80 -3.64 -15.29
C MET A 118 5.54 -3.50 -16.63
N ASP A 119 5.43 -4.48 -17.56
CA ASP A 119 6.16 -4.52 -18.84
C ASP A 119 7.67 -4.24 -18.63
N ILE A 120 8.34 -5.05 -17.81
CA ILE A 120 9.74 -4.82 -17.43
C ILE A 120 10.68 -5.19 -18.58
N ARG A 121 11.57 -4.25 -18.94
CA ARG A 121 12.46 -4.38 -20.09
C ARG A 121 13.93 -4.49 -19.68
N ARG A 122 14.73 -5.18 -20.50
CA ARG A 122 16.11 -5.59 -20.17
C ARG A 122 17.10 -4.48 -19.76
N GLY A 123 16.84 -3.24 -20.17
CA GLY A 123 17.68 -2.08 -19.81
C GLY A 123 17.24 -1.31 -18.57
N GLU A 124 16.15 -1.70 -17.90
CA GLU A 124 15.55 -0.93 -16.82
C GLU A 124 16.11 -1.31 -15.45
N ASN A 125 16.44 -0.32 -14.61
CA ASN A 125 16.74 -0.58 -13.21
C ASN A 125 15.43 -0.84 -12.46
N VAL A 126 15.37 -1.95 -11.72
CA VAL A 126 14.21 -2.39 -10.94
C VAL A 126 14.60 -2.52 -9.47
N LEU A 127 13.82 -1.91 -8.58
CA LEU A 127 13.94 -2.14 -7.14
C LEU A 127 12.69 -2.85 -6.62
N ILE A 128 12.91 -3.90 -5.84
CA ILE A 128 11.90 -4.63 -5.09
C ILE A 128 12.11 -4.31 -3.61
N VAL A 129 11.11 -3.70 -2.98
CA VAL A 129 11.12 -3.31 -1.56
C VAL A 129 10.12 -4.18 -0.81
N CYS A 130 10.61 -5.11 0.01
CA CYS A 130 9.79 -5.93 0.89
C CYS A 130 10.12 -5.68 2.37
N ASP A 131 9.36 -6.29 3.27
CA ASP A 131 9.66 -6.35 4.70
C ASP A 131 9.69 -7.82 5.17
N PRO A 132 10.10 -8.12 6.43
CA PRO A 132 10.22 -9.50 6.90
C PRO A 132 8.95 -10.36 6.82
N THR A 133 7.77 -9.77 6.61
CA THR A 133 6.51 -10.50 6.42
C THR A 133 6.15 -10.77 4.96
N THR A 134 6.88 -10.18 4.00
CA THR A 134 6.64 -10.27 2.55
C THR A 134 7.89 -10.71 1.77
N GLY A 135 8.92 -11.20 2.48
CA GLY A 135 10.22 -11.56 1.90
C GLY A 135 10.16 -12.62 0.80
N GLU A 136 9.25 -13.59 0.91
CA GLU A 136 9.05 -14.66 -0.07
C GLU A 136 8.48 -14.14 -1.40
N ILE A 137 7.42 -13.33 -1.36
CA ILE A 137 6.88 -12.63 -2.53
C ILE A 137 7.95 -11.72 -3.15
N GLY A 138 8.77 -11.06 -2.32
CA GLY A 138 9.94 -10.28 -2.77
C GLY A 138 11.00 -11.13 -3.50
N LYS A 139 11.29 -12.35 -3.00
CA LYS A 139 12.20 -13.32 -3.64
C LYS A 139 11.66 -13.78 -4.99
N VAL A 140 10.40 -14.23 -5.07
CA VAL A 140 9.86 -14.76 -6.33
C VAL A 140 9.66 -13.65 -7.37
N LEU A 141 9.30 -12.43 -6.96
CA LEU A 141 9.34 -11.25 -7.85
C LEU A 141 10.76 -10.96 -8.35
N HIS A 142 11.80 -11.12 -7.51
CA HIS A 142 13.18 -10.95 -7.95
C HIS A 142 13.58 -12.02 -8.97
N GLU A 143 13.26 -13.29 -8.71
CA GLU A 143 13.51 -14.43 -9.60
C GLU A 143 12.78 -14.29 -10.95
N ALA A 144 11.53 -13.79 -10.97
CA ALA A 144 10.84 -13.43 -12.20
C ALA A 144 11.48 -12.23 -12.92
N THR A 145 11.96 -11.22 -12.19
CA THR A 145 12.52 -9.98 -12.76
C THR A 145 13.90 -10.18 -13.39
N ILE A 146 14.78 -11.00 -12.80
CA ILE A 146 16.12 -11.25 -13.36
C ILE A 146 16.07 -11.96 -14.73
N ASN A 147 14.99 -12.70 -15.00
CA ASN A 147 14.71 -13.27 -16.32
C ASN A 147 14.31 -12.23 -17.39
N LYS A 148 14.12 -10.96 -17.00
CA LYS A 148 13.92 -9.82 -17.91
C LYS A 148 15.06 -8.82 -17.91
N SER A 149 15.53 -8.38 -16.74
CA SER A 149 16.54 -7.33 -16.58
C SER A 149 17.74 -7.80 -15.77
N GLU A 150 18.94 -7.42 -16.20
CA GLU A 150 20.19 -7.66 -15.47
C GLU A 150 20.42 -6.66 -14.32
N ARG A 151 19.46 -5.76 -14.09
CA ARG A 151 19.62 -4.54 -13.26
C ARG A 151 18.59 -4.49 -12.12
N VAL A 152 18.49 -5.59 -11.37
CA VAL A 152 17.51 -5.77 -10.29
C VAL A 152 18.18 -5.60 -8.92
N LEU A 153 17.48 -4.98 -7.98
CA LEU A 153 17.81 -4.93 -6.56
C LEU A 153 16.63 -5.44 -5.74
N LEU A 154 16.88 -6.33 -4.77
CA LEU A 154 15.92 -6.72 -3.73
C LEU A 154 16.39 -6.16 -2.39
N ILE A 155 15.51 -5.48 -1.65
CA ILE A 155 15.80 -4.91 -0.34
C ILE A 155 14.69 -5.27 0.64
N VAL A 156 15.06 -5.94 1.73
CA VAL A 156 14.22 -6.09 2.92
C VAL A 156 14.43 -4.86 3.80
N MET A 157 13.41 -4.01 3.94
CA MET A 157 13.41 -2.89 4.87
C MET A 157 12.75 -3.29 6.21
N PRO A 158 12.98 -2.55 7.32
CA PRO A 158 12.22 -2.74 8.55
C PRO A 158 10.72 -2.58 8.30
N LYS A 159 9.91 -3.46 8.91
CA LYS A 159 8.45 -3.38 8.86
C LYS A 159 7.97 -2.06 9.47
N ALA A 160 7.14 -1.33 8.74
CA ALA A 160 6.44 -0.14 9.23
C ALA A 160 5.42 -0.48 10.33
N LYS A 161 4.82 0.55 10.95
CA LYS A 161 3.82 0.46 12.02
C LYS A 161 2.41 0.76 11.54
N HIS A 162 2.26 1.58 10.50
CA HIS A 162 0.99 1.98 9.92
C HIS A 162 1.11 2.31 8.43
N HIS A 163 -0.02 2.40 7.73
CA HIS A 163 -0.09 2.84 6.34
C HIS A 163 0.42 4.29 6.21
N GLY A 164 1.18 4.58 5.16
CA GLY A 164 1.73 5.91 4.89
C GLY A 164 2.98 6.30 5.70
N GLU A 165 3.53 5.43 6.57
CA GLU A 165 4.84 5.66 7.18
C GLU A 165 5.93 5.69 6.09
N GLU A 166 6.86 6.65 6.15
CA GLU A 166 7.91 6.79 5.14
C GLU A 166 8.94 5.66 5.27
N PRO A 167 9.41 5.07 4.15
CA PRO A 167 10.47 4.09 4.20
C PRO A 167 11.81 4.76 4.61
N PRO A 168 12.78 4.01 5.15
CA PRO A 168 14.06 4.56 5.59
C PRO A 168 14.77 5.35 4.48
N ALA A 169 15.45 6.44 4.83
CA ALA A 169 16.05 7.37 3.86
C ALA A 169 16.93 6.70 2.78
N PRO A 170 17.73 5.64 3.04
CA PRO A 170 18.44 4.92 1.99
C PRO A 170 17.51 4.26 0.96
N VAL A 171 16.41 3.64 1.42
CA VAL A 171 15.39 3.01 0.57
C VAL A 171 14.67 4.08 -0.25
N ALA A 172 14.23 5.17 0.39
CA ALA A 172 13.59 6.30 -0.28
C ALA A 172 14.49 6.95 -1.35
N ASN A 173 15.80 7.03 -1.11
CA ASN A 173 16.77 7.54 -2.09
C ASN A 173 16.98 6.56 -3.26
N LEU A 174 17.04 5.25 -2.99
CA LEU A 174 17.17 4.23 -4.03
C LEU A 174 15.93 4.17 -4.93
N MET A 175 14.71 4.20 -4.38
CA MET A 175 13.46 4.20 -5.14
C MET A 175 13.40 5.30 -6.22
N ARG A 176 14.02 6.46 -5.97
CA ARG A 176 14.08 7.59 -6.90
C ARG A 176 15.01 7.41 -8.09
N GLN A 177 15.92 6.43 -8.02
CA GLN A 177 16.96 6.19 -9.03
C GLN A 177 16.56 5.08 -10.03
N GLN A 178 15.34 4.55 -9.92
CA GLN A 178 14.85 3.40 -10.70
C GLN A 178 13.83 3.81 -11.76
N GLN A 179 13.67 2.97 -12.78
CA GLN A 179 12.55 3.06 -13.73
C GLN A 179 11.33 2.28 -13.22
N VAL A 180 11.54 1.25 -12.40
CA VAL A 180 10.50 0.39 -11.83
C VAL A 180 10.70 0.22 -10.33
N VAL A 181 9.62 0.38 -9.55
CA VAL A 181 9.59 -0.02 -8.14
C VAL A 181 8.43 -0.99 -7.89
N LEU A 182 8.74 -2.15 -7.32
CA LEU A 182 7.79 -3.12 -6.79
C LEU A 182 7.86 -3.06 -5.26
N ALA A 183 6.71 -2.98 -4.59
CA ALA A 183 6.65 -2.85 -3.13
C ALA A 183 5.59 -3.75 -2.47
N PRO A 184 5.84 -5.08 -2.38
CA PRO A 184 5.08 -5.97 -1.51
C PRO A 184 5.43 -5.72 -0.04
N THR A 185 4.56 -5.08 0.72
CA THR A 185 4.85 -4.62 2.10
C THR A 185 3.59 -4.74 2.97
N LYS A 186 3.72 -5.06 4.27
CA LYS A 186 2.53 -5.26 5.13
C LYS A 186 1.68 -4.00 5.30
N TYR A 187 2.30 -2.83 5.27
CA TYR A 187 1.63 -1.53 5.31
C TYR A 187 1.87 -0.76 4.02
N SER A 188 0.89 0.07 3.64
CA SER A 188 0.91 0.77 2.35
C SER A 188 1.98 1.86 2.28
N LEU A 189 2.84 1.80 1.26
CA LEU A 189 3.71 2.90 0.87
C LEU A 189 3.03 3.90 -0.09
N THR A 190 1.87 3.58 -0.69
CA THR A 190 1.22 4.29 -1.82
C THR A 190 1.21 5.82 -1.65
N HIS A 191 0.89 6.30 -0.45
CA HIS A 191 0.74 7.73 -0.15
C HIS A 191 1.92 8.36 0.62
N THR A 192 3.11 7.78 0.53
CA THR A 192 4.37 8.33 1.09
C THR A 192 4.97 9.45 0.23
N ARG A 193 5.89 10.26 0.77
CA ARG A 193 6.66 11.23 -0.04
C ARG A 193 7.72 10.51 -0.88
N ALA A 194 8.25 9.37 -0.41
CA ALA A 194 9.15 8.51 -1.18
C ALA A 194 8.56 8.09 -2.53
N ILE A 195 7.35 7.50 -2.53
CA ILE A 195 6.64 7.10 -3.77
C ILE A 195 6.34 8.32 -4.64
N ARG A 196 5.75 9.39 -4.08
CA ARG A 196 5.47 10.63 -4.83
C ARG A 196 6.72 11.26 -5.47
N GLN A 197 7.91 11.10 -4.88
CA GLN A 197 9.15 11.61 -5.45
C GLN A 197 9.71 10.69 -6.53
N ALA A 198 9.67 9.36 -6.34
CA ALA A 198 10.07 8.41 -7.38
C ALA A 198 9.22 8.59 -8.65
N LEU A 199 7.90 8.78 -8.51
CA LEU A 199 6.99 9.09 -9.61
C LEU A 199 7.33 10.43 -10.30
N ARG A 200 7.78 11.46 -9.57
CA ARG A 200 8.27 12.70 -10.19
C ARG A 200 9.55 12.47 -10.99
N ASP A 201 10.51 11.74 -10.40
CA ASP A 201 11.83 11.52 -10.97
C ASP A 201 11.81 10.56 -12.19
N GLY A 202 10.75 9.74 -12.32
CA GLY A 202 10.40 9.04 -13.56
C GLY A 202 9.93 7.60 -13.39
N ALA A 203 10.09 7.03 -12.20
CA ALA A 203 9.73 5.64 -11.90
C ALA A 203 8.25 5.36 -12.18
N ARG A 204 7.94 4.11 -12.53
CA ARG A 204 6.58 3.54 -12.46
C ARG A 204 6.52 2.50 -11.36
N VAL A 205 5.40 2.42 -10.67
CA VAL A 205 5.34 1.81 -9.33
C VAL A 205 4.11 0.92 -9.18
N ALA A 206 4.31 -0.27 -8.61
CA ALA A 206 3.23 -1.10 -8.07
C ALA A 206 3.52 -1.41 -6.59
N THR A 207 2.55 -1.11 -5.74
CA THR A 207 2.57 -1.45 -4.29
C THR A 207 1.56 -2.55 -4.02
N MET A 208 1.89 -3.52 -3.16
CA MET A 208 0.96 -4.57 -2.72
C MET A 208 0.80 -4.51 -1.17
N PRO A 209 0.10 -3.50 -0.63
CA PRO A 209 -0.16 -3.40 0.82
C PRO A 209 -0.80 -4.66 1.42
N GLY A 210 -0.20 -5.22 2.46
CA GLY A 210 -0.82 -6.29 3.25
C GLY A 210 -0.90 -7.66 2.57
N ILE A 211 -0.35 -7.81 1.37
CA ILE A 211 -0.37 -9.02 0.53
C ILE A 211 0.14 -10.26 1.28
N THR A 212 -0.50 -11.40 1.04
CA THR A 212 -0.11 -12.73 1.54
C THR A 212 0.18 -13.66 0.37
N ASN A 213 0.86 -14.80 0.61
CA ASN A 213 1.11 -15.79 -0.45
C ASN A 213 -0.20 -16.28 -1.08
N GLU A 214 -1.26 -16.45 -0.28
CA GLU A 214 -2.59 -16.83 -0.77
C GLU A 214 -3.18 -15.75 -1.69
N MET A 215 -3.18 -14.48 -1.27
CA MET A 215 -3.65 -13.35 -2.11
C MET A 215 -2.76 -13.08 -3.33
N PHE A 216 -1.53 -13.58 -3.35
CA PHE A 216 -0.62 -13.45 -4.48
C PHE A 216 -0.80 -14.59 -5.49
N THR A 217 -1.14 -15.80 -5.03
CA THR A 217 -1.35 -16.99 -5.87
C THR A 217 -2.79 -17.14 -6.36
N HIS A 218 -3.77 -16.72 -5.54
CA HIS A 218 -5.20 -16.90 -5.77
C HIS A 218 -5.93 -15.55 -5.79
N GLY A 219 -7.22 -15.60 -6.11
CA GLY A 219 -8.10 -14.45 -6.02
C GLY A 219 -7.69 -13.32 -6.96
N GLY A 220 -7.76 -12.08 -6.48
CA GLY A 220 -7.57 -10.88 -7.31
C GLY A 220 -6.23 -10.79 -8.06
N MET A 221 -5.18 -11.52 -7.67
CA MET A 221 -3.90 -11.56 -8.40
C MET A 221 -3.87 -12.58 -9.54
N ALA A 222 -4.73 -13.60 -9.52
CA ALA A 222 -4.85 -14.60 -10.59
C ALA A 222 -5.65 -14.09 -11.81
N ALA A 223 -6.13 -12.85 -11.77
CA ALA A 223 -6.95 -12.27 -12.82
C ALA A 223 -6.16 -11.85 -14.08
N ASP A 224 -6.84 -11.87 -15.23
CA ASP A 224 -6.29 -11.32 -16.47
C ASP A 224 -6.41 -9.78 -16.47
N PHE A 225 -5.33 -9.11 -16.10
CA PHE A 225 -5.26 -7.65 -16.08
C PHE A 225 -5.48 -6.99 -17.45
N ASN A 226 -5.35 -7.71 -18.57
CA ASN A 226 -5.73 -7.17 -19.89
C ASN A 226 -7.25 -7.15 -20.08
N LYS A 227 -7.98 -8.17 -19.60
CA LYS A 227 -9.45 -8.14 -19.54
C LYS A 227 -9.96 -7.06 -18.60
N ILE A 228 -9.41 -6.97 -17.38
CA ILE A 228 -9.76 -5.91 -16.42
C ILE A 228 -9.56 -4.51 -17.04
N LYS A 229 -8.44 -4.28 -17.72
CA LYS A 229 -8.17 -3.04 -18.46
C LYS A 229 -9.14 -2.81 -19.61
N LYS A 230 -9.56 -3.84 -20.35
CA LYS A 230 -10.58 -3.71 -21.41
C LYS A 230 -11.92 -3.30 -20.80
N ARG A 231 -12.40 -4.01 -19.76
CA ARG A 231 -13.61 -3.67 -18.99
C ARG A 231 -13.61 -2.23 -18.50
N ILE A 232 -12.55 -1.82 -17.79
CA ILE A 232 -12.43 -0.47 -17.25
C ILE A 232 -12.35 0.60 -18.36
N SER A 233 -11.75 0.29 -19.51
CA SER A 233 -11.75 1.19 -20.67
C SER A 233 -13.15 1.35 -21.29
N ASN A 234 -13.92 0.26 -21.35
CA ASN A 234 -15.28 0.23 -21.90
C ASN A 234 -16.29 1.02 -21.05
N LEU A 235 -16.02 1.23 -19.75
CA LEU A 235 -16.85 2.10 -18.88
C LEU A 235 -16.85 3.58 -19.30
N GLY A 236 -15.74 4.09 -19.85
CA GLY A 236 -15.54 5.52 -20.12
C GLY A 236 -16.64 6.18 -20.99
N PRO A 237 -17.06 5.57 -22.11
CA PRO A 237 -18.23 5.99 -22.88
C PRO A 237 -19.53 6.09 -22.06
N HIS A 238 -19.77 5.15 -21.15
CA HIS A 238 -20.98 5.13 -20.31
C HIS A 238 -20.95 6.17 -19.19
N PHE A 239 -19.78 6.60 -18.71
CA PHE A 239 -19.71 7.62 -17.64
C PHE A 239 -19.73 9.04 -18.20
N ARG A 240 -19.50 9.20 -19.51
CA ARG A 240 -19.38 10.49 -20.18
C ARG A 240 -20.66 11.33 -20.05
N ARG A 241 -20.51 12.54 -19.49
CA ARG A 241 -21.55 13.56 -19.23
C ARG A 241 -22.57 13.24 -18.13
N ARG A 242 -22.66 12.00 -17.63
CA ARG A 242 -23.61 11.60 -16.58
C ARG A 242 -23.14 12.08 -15.20
N ARG A 243 -24.06 12.60 -14.37
CA ARG A 243 -23.67 13.36 -13.15
C ARG A 243 -24.35 12.89 -11.88
N ILE A 244 -25.53 12.34 -11.95
CA ILE A 244 -26.24 11.83 -10.77
C ILE A 244 -25.92 10.35 -10.66
N VAL A 245 -25.46 9.91 -9.49
CA VAL A 245 -25.35 8.49 -9.16
C VAL A 245 -26.49 8.14 -8.23
N ASN A 246 -27.23 7.09 -8.56
CA ASN A 246 -28.20 6.46 -7.67
C ASN A 246 -27.73 5.04 -7.39
N VAL A 247 -27.63 4.66 -6.12
CA VAL A 247 -27.31 3.29 -5.69
C VAL A 247 -28.45 2.78 -4.83
N LYS A 248 -28.97 1.59 -5.17
CA LYS A 248 -30.04 0.92 -4.41
C LYS A 248 -29.69 -0.54 -4.16
N SER A 249 -30.27 -1.16 -3.12
CA SER A 249 -30.12 -2.59 -2.84
C SER A 249 -31.38 -3.17 -2.20
N LYS A 250 -31.59 -4.48 -2.38
CA LYS A 250 -32.69 -5.22 -1.73
C LYS A 250 -32.61 -5.25 -0.20
N GLN A 251 -31.50 -4.82 0.39
CA GLN A 251 -31.30 -4.77 1.85
C GLN A 251 -31.66 -3.43 2.49
N GLY A 252 -32.04 -2.42 1.69
CA GLY A 252 -32.44 -1.09 2.16
C GLY A 252 -31.49 0.05 1.77
N THR A 253 -30.47 -0.19 0.92
CA THR A 253 -29.71 0.92 0.35
C THR A 253 -30.63 1.70 -0.58
N ASP A 254 -30.71 3.01 -0.39
CA ASP A 254 -31.27 3.97 -1.35
C ASP A 254 -30.59 5.33 -1.14
N ILE A 255 -29.63 5.65 -2.00
CA ILE A 255 -28.75 6.81 -1.86
C ILE A 255 -28.44 7.47 -3.20
N THR A 256 -28.49 8.81 -3.22
CA THR A 256 -28.28 9.64 -4.41
C THR A 256 -27.22 10.70 -4.15
N PHE A 257 -26.35 10.96 -5.13
CA PHE A 257 -25.29 11.98 -5.08
C PHE A 257 -24.90 12.50 -6.46
N GLU A 258 -24.23 13.65 -6.50
CA GLU A 258 -23.61 14.14 -7.73
C GLU A 258 -22.13 13.72 -7.84
N VAL A 259 -21.63 13.65 -9.07
CA VAL A 259 -20.22 13.45 -9.41
C VAL A 259 -19.80 14.33 -10.59
N ASN A 260 -18.53 14.74 -10.64
CA ASN A 260 -17.96 15.33 -11.85
C ASN A 260 -17.51 14.22 -12.81
N TRP A 261 -18.27 13.98 -13.88
CA TRP A 261 -18.01 12.94 -14.89
C TRP A 261 -16.58 12.93 -15.49
N ARG A 262 -15.80 14.00 -15.33
CA ARG A 262 -14.41 14.10 -15.79
C ARG A 262 -13.37 13.55 -14.81
N GLU A 263 -13.76 13.28 -13.56
CA GLU A 263 -12.83 12.97 -12.46
C GLU A 263 -12.74 11.48 -12.12
N TRP A 264 -13.56 10.64 -12.77
CA TRP A 264 -13.54 9.18 -12.69
C TRP A 264 -12.13 8.63 -12.91
N LYS A 265 -11.67 7.83 -11.94
CA LYS A 265 -10.41 7.07 -11.98
C LYS A 265 -10.68 5.74 -12.67
N LEU A 266 -10.02 5.54 -13.80
CA LEU A 266 -10.10 4.36 -14.68
C LEU A 266 -8.70 3.76 -14.92
N ASP A 267 -7.75 4.14 -14.08
CA ASP A 267 -6.33 3.83 -14.16
C ASP A 267 -5.89 2.67 -13.24
N ASP A 268 -6.68 2.30 -12.21
CA ASP A 268 -6.41 1.12 -11.37
C ASP A 268 -6.88 -0.20 -12.03
N ASN A 269 -6.33 -0.45 -13.21
CA ASN A 269 -6.53 -1.65 -14.03
C ASN A 269 -5.33 -2.62 -14.03
N GLY A 270 -4.31 -2.35 -13.20
CA GLY A 270 -3.12 -3.19 -13.02
C GLY A 270 -2.00 -2.95 -14.04
N ILE A 271 -2.28 -2.37 -15.21
CA ILE A 271 -1.27 -2.15 -16.26
C ILE A 271 -0.52 -0.83 -16.05
N CYS A 272 0.52 -0.89 -15.21
CA CYS A 272 1.44 0.19 -14.86
C CYS A 272 2.71 0.15 -15.73
N ASN A 273 2.54 0.33 -17.05
CA ASN A 273 3.62 0.17 -18.05
C ASN A 273 4.20 1.47 -18.63
N ARG A 274 3.82 2.65 -18.10
CA ARG A 274 4.38 3.95 -18.52
C ARG A 274 5.11 4.65 -17.36
N PRO A 275 6.17 5.44 -17.63
CA PRO A 275 6.80 6.28 -16.61
C PRO A 275 5.80 7.12 -15.82
N ARG A 276 6.05 7.31 -14.53
CA ARG A 276 5.19 8.05 -13.57
C ARG A 276 3.82 7.44 -13.28
N MET A 277 3.52 6.21 -13.72
CA MET A 277 2.31 5.49 -13.30
C MET A 277 2.45 4.89 -11.90
N LEU A 278 1.33 4.79 -11.19
CA LEU A 278 1.17 4.14 -9.89
C LEU A 278 -0.06 3.22 -9.97
N THR A 279 0.05 1.99 -9.48
CA THR A 279 -1.09 1.06 -9.31
C THR A 279 -0.97 0.35 -7.96
N ASN A 280 -2.06 -0.21 -7.46
CA ASN A 280 -2.04 -1.13 -6.31
C ASN A 280 -2.38 -2.53 -6.85
N LEU A 281 -1.65 -3.55 -6.40
CA LEU A 281 -1.86 -4.93 -6.84
C LEU A 281 -2.31 -5.80 -5.65
N PRO A 282 -3.41 -6.58 -5.75
CA PRO A 282 -4.29 -6.72 -6.92
C PRO A 282 -5.03 -5.43 -7.27
N ALA A 283 -5.30 -5.26 -8.57
CA ALA A 283 -5.97 -4.10 -9.18
C ALA A 283 -7.36 -4.47 -9.72
N GLY A 284 -8.08 -3.49 -10.28
CA GLY A 284 -9.39 -3.67 -10.90
C GLY A 284 -10.51 -3.02 -10.11
N LYS A 285 -10.45 -1.69 -9.94
CA LYS A 285 -11.59 -0.88 -9.50
C LYS A 285 -11.71 0.39 -10.33
N ALA A 286 -12.92 0.95 -10.40
CA ALA A 286 -13.17 2.28 -10.96
C ALA A 286 -13.92 3.12 -9.93
N PHE A 287 -13.48 4.37 -9.74
CA PHE A 287 -13.84 5.16 -8.55
C PHE A 287 -13.78 6.66 -8.76
N ILE A 288 -14.41 7.41 -7.86
CA ILE A 288 -14.59 8.86 -7.94
C ILE A 288 -14.84 9.45 -6.54
N MET A 289 -14.49 10.72 -6.35
CA MET A 289 -14.95 11.48 -5.19
C MET A 289 -16.40 11.94 -5.41
N PRO A 290 -17.36 11.60 -4.53
CA PRO A 290 -18.68 12.22 -4.55
C PRO A 290 -18.55 13.74 -4.42
N ARG A 291 -19.43 14.51 -5.08
CA ARG A 291 -19.44 15.97 -4.92
C ARG A 291 -19.84 16.30 -3.48
N GLU A 292 -18.92 16.92 -2.74
CA GLU A 292 -19.11 17.34 -1.34
C GLU A 292 -20.43 18.11 -1.18
N GLY A 293 -21.19 17.82 -0.11
CA GLY A 293 -22.51 18.40 0.13
C GLY A 293 -23.69 17.69 -0.57
N THR A 294 -23.49 16.79 -1.54
CA THR A 294 -24.61 16.29 -2.37
C THR A 294 -25.17 14.92 -2.02
N MET A 295 -24.41 14.06 -1.32
CA MET A 295 -24.88 12.70 -1.01
C MET A 295 -25.94 12.70 0.09
N ASN A 296 -27.09 12.10 -0.18
CA ASN A 296 -28.20 11.99 0.75
C ASN A 296 -28.91 10.63 0.58
N GLY A 297 -29.27 9.99 1.69
CA GLY A 297 -30.03 8.73 1.71
C GLY A 297 -29.58 7.74 2.79
N ILE A 298 -29.89 6.46 2.56
CA ILE A 298 -29.52 5.34 3.44
C ILE A 298 -28.55 4.43 2.69
N LEU A 299 -27.40 4.16 3.30
CA LEU A 299 -26.40 3.21 2.80
C LEU A 299 -26.35 1.98 3.72
N ILE A 300 -26.50 0.79 3.13
CA ILE A 300 -26.25 -0.49 3.79
C ILE A 300 -24.88 -1.01 3.35
N ILE A 301 -24.07 -1.44 4.32
CA ILE A 301 -22.83 -2.20 4.11
C ILE A 301 -23.06 -3.63 4.61
N ASP A 302 -22.78 -4.62 3.77
CA ASP A 302 -23.08 -6.04 4.02
C ASP A 302 -21.94 -7.00 3.64
N GLY A 303 -20.85 -6.51 3.05
CA GLY A 303 -19.69 -7.31 2.64
C GLY A 303 -18.56 -7.27 3.65
N SER A 304 -17.87 -6.14 3.72
CA SER A 304 -16.79 -5.92 4.68
C SER A 304 -16.68 -4.44 5.09
N TRP A 305 -16.01 -4.21 6.20
CA TRP A 305 -15.70 -2.90 6.78
C TRP A 305 -14.26 -2.94 7.33
N ASP A 306 -13.38 -2.06 6.85
CA ASP A 306 -11.94 -2.04 7.17
C ASP A 306 -11.30 -3.44 7.34
N SER A 307 -11.24 -4.21 6.25
CA SER A 307 -10.70 -5.59 6.24
C SER A 307 -11.42 -6.60 7.14
N THR A 308 -12.58 -6.27 7.70
CA THR A 308 -13.39 -7.19 8.53
C THR A 308 -14.64 -7.59 7.76
N LEU A 309 -14.83 -8.88 7.48
CA LEU A 309 -16.08 -9.40 6.90
C LEU A 309 -17.25 -9.18 7.86
N LEU A 310 -18.45 -8.92 7.33
CA LEU A 310 -19.63 -8.59 8.14
C LEU A 310 -20.60 -9.78 8.29
N ASP A 311 -20.73 -10.29 9.51
CA ASP A 311 -21.82 -11.22 9.89
C ASP A 311 -23.18 -10.49 10.03
N GLU A 312 -23.15 -9.20 10.38
CA GLU A 312 -24.32 -8.33 10.50
C GLU A 312 -24.15 -7.07 9.64
N LYS A 313 -25.21 -6.68 8.92
CA LYS A 313 -25.21 -5.47 8.09
C LYS A 313 -25.12 -4.19 8.94
N ILE A 314 -24.42 -3.18 8.41
CA ILE A 314 -24.33 -1.84 8.99
C ILE A 314 -25.22 -0.90 8.16
N GLU A 315 -26.02 -0.07 8.83
CA GLU A 315 -26.82 0.98 8.21
C GLU A 315 -26.21 2.34 8.53
N LEU A 316 -26.03 3.18 7.50
CA LEU A 316 -25.50 4.53 7.58
C LEU A 316 -26.55 5.51 7.04
N GLN A 317 -27.03 6.41 7.87
CA GLN A 317 -27.85 7.55 7.42
C GLN A 317 -26.90 8.68 6.99
N ILE A 318 -27.02 9.12 5.74
CA ILE A 318 -26.11 10.10 5.14
C ILE A 318 -26.92 11.33 4.72
N GLU A 319 -26.47 12.50 5.16
CA GLU A 319 -27.05 13.81 4.85
C GLU A 319 -25.94 14.77 4.43
N ASN A 320 -26.14 15.48 3.33
CA ASN A 320 -25.19 16.45 2.76
C ASN A 320 -23.73 15.95 2.65
N GLY A 321 -23.52 14.68 2.33
CA GLY A 321 -22.18 14.09 2.19
C GLY A 321 -21.52 13.62 3.49
N MET A 322 -22.23 13.64 4.63
CA MET A 322 -21.71 13.16 5.92
C MET A 322 -22.63 12.10 6.53
N VAL A 323 -22.05 11.10 7.20
CA VAL A 323 -22.83 10.17 8.04
C VAL A 323 -23.34 10.91 9.28
N VAL A 324 -24.65 10.90 9.50
CA VAL A 324 -25.30 11.51 10.68
C VAL A 324 -25.76 10.48 11.71
N ASP A 325 -25.99 9.22 11.30
CA ASP A 325 -26.21 8.10 12.21
C ASP A 325 -25.65 6.78 11.63
N VAL A 326 -25.25 5.88 12.53
CA VAL A 326 -24.73 4.54 12.26
C VAL A 326 -25.57 3.56 13.07
N LYS A 327 -26.11 2.51 12.46
CA LYS A 327 -26.92 1.47 13.14
C LYS A 327 -26.43 0.07 12.75
N GLY A 328 -26.70 -0.90 13.61
CA GLY A 328 -26.16 -2.27 13.56
C GLY A 328 -25.73 -2.74 14.94
N GLY A 329 -25.16 -3.93 15.04
CA GLY A 329 -24.65 -4.50 16.30
C GLY A 329 -23.28 -3.96 16.72
N GLN A 330 -22.40 -4.83 17.21
CA GLN A 330 -21.15 -4.43 17.86
C GLN A 330 -20.22 -3.62 16.94
N ILE A 331 -20.19 -3.91 15.63
CA ILE A 331 -19.33 -3.20 14.68
C ILE A 331 -19.77 -1.73 14.54
N ALA A 332 -21.08 -1.44 14.53
CA ALA A 332 -21.60 -0.08 14.58
C ALA A 332 -21.22 0.67 15.88
N ALA A 333 -21.10 -0.03 17.02
CA ALA A 333 -20.58 0.56 18.25
C ALA A 333 -19.08 0.90 18.14
N ASN A 334 -18.28 -0.02 17.58
CA ASN A 334 -16.84 0.17 17.36
C ASN A 334 -16.56 1.37 16.44
N ILE A 335 -17.32 1.50 15.34
CA ILE A 335 -17.22 2.63 14.39
C ILE A 335 -17.43 3.98 15.09
N ARG A 336 -18.50 4.12 15.88
CA ARG A 336 -18.78 5.36 16.63
C ARG A 336 -17.67 5.68 17.65
N GLN A 337 -17.05 4.65 18.25
CA GLN A 337 -15.91 4.83 19.15
C GLN A 337 -14.64 5.29 18.41
N GLU A 338 -14.26 4.59 17.33
CA GLU A 338 -13.03 4.88 16.57
C GLU A 338 -13.03 6.27 15.93
N PHE A 339 -14.10 6.60 15.20
CA PHE A 339 -14.26 7.92 14.57
C PHE A 339 -14.31 9.02 15.65
N GLY A 340 -14.89 8.72 16.83
CA GLY A 340 -14.83 9.57 18.01
C GLY A 340 -13.40 9.79 18.55
N GLU A 341 -12.56 8.76 18.61
CA GLU A 341 -11.16 8.87 19.02
C GLU A 341 -10.28 9.58 17.99
N VAL A 342 -10.65 9.59 16.70
CA VAL A 342 -10.00 10.45 15.70
C VAL A 342 -10.49 11.90 15.84
N ALA A 343 -11.80 12.14 15.92
CA ALA A 343 -12.38 13.48 16.08
C ALA A 343 -11.87 14.21 17.34
N LYS A 344 -11.61 13.50 18.45
CA LYS A 344 -11.00 14.08 19.66
C LYS A 344 -9.62 14.73 19.40
N LYS A 345 -8.84 14.18 18.46
CA LYS A 345 -7.49 14.65 18.08
C LYS A 345 -7.54 15.85 17.12
N LEU A 346 -8.68 16.09 16.48
CA LEU A 346 -8.89 17.19 15.53
C LEU A 346 -9.33 18.49 16.22
N ARG A 347 -9.06 19.62 15.56
CA ARG A 347 -9.53 20.95 15.99
C ARG A 347 -11.06 20.97 15.97
N SER A 348 -11.70 21.69 16.89
CA SER A 348 -13.16 21.60 17.11
C SER A 348 -14.03 21.81 15.87
N LYS A 349 -13.57 22.59 14.88
CA LYS A 349 -14.27 22.87 13.61
C LYS A 349 -14.12 21.79 12.52
N ASP A 350 -13.19 20.86 12.69
CA ASP A 350 -12.87 19.80 11.72
C ASP A 350 -13.32 18.41 12.24
N ARG A 351 -14.04 18.36 13.36
CA ARG A 351 -14.40 17.11 14.06
C ARG A 351 -15.47 16.31 13.34
N GLU A 352 -16.45 16.99 12.75
CA GLU A 352 -17.55 16.37 12.02
C GLU A 352 -17.07 15.80 10.68
N SER A 353 -16.00 16.36 10.11
CA SER A 353 -15.39 15.94 8.85
C SER A 353 -14.91 14.48 8.85
N VAL A 354 -14.71 13.84 10.00
CA VAL A 354 -14.40 12.39 10.07
C VAL A 354 -15.50 11.53 9.42
N TRP A 355 -16.74 12.03 9.39
CA TRP A 355 -17.91 11.34 8.84
C TRP A 355 -18.17 11.65 7.35
N THR A 356 -17.27 12.40 6.69
CA THR A 356 -17.41 12.77 5.27
C THR A 356 -17.27 11.54 4.38
N ILE A 357 -18.18 11.33 3.43
CA ILE A 357 -18.02 10.28 2.41
C ILE A 357 -16.96 10.74 1.40
N ALA A 358 -15.84 10.03 1.37
CA ALA A 358 -14.60 10.42 0.71
C ALA A 358 -14.42 9.84 -0.69
N GLU A 359 -14.83 8.59 -0.91
CA GLU A 359 -14.68 7.87 -2.19
C GLU A 359 -15.91 7.00 -2.43
N PHE A 360 -16.32 6.88 -3.69
CA PHE A 360 -17.25 5.87 -4.18
C PHE A 360 -16.62 5.13 -5.34
N GLY A 361 -16.77 3.80 -5.36
CA GLY A 361 -16.36 3.00 -6.51
C GLY A 361 -17.03 1.65 -6.56
N PHE A 362 -16.61 0.85 -7.54
CA PHE A 362 -17.05 -0.52 -7.71
C PHE A 362 -15.92 -1.39 -8.28
N GLY A 363 -15.98 -2.66 -7.93
CA GLY A 363 -14.99 -3.64 -8.32
C GLY A 363 -15.20 -4.15 -9.76
N MET A 364 -14.07 -4.45 -10.41
CA MET A 364 -13.97 -4.81 -11.83
C MET A 364 -13.11 -6.08 -12.05
N ASN A 365 -12.61 -6.70 -10.99
CA ASN A 365 -11.77 -7.90 -10.99
C ASN A 365 -12.62 -9.15 -10.74
N ASP A 366 -12.70 -10.02 -11.74
CA ASP A 366 -13.54 -11.24 -11.76
C ASP A 366 -12.99 -12.39 -10.92
N GLN A 367 -11.74 -12.32 -10.44
CA GLN A 367 -11.17 -13.30 -9.50
C GLN A 367 -11.11 -12.78 -8.06
N ALA A 368 -11.25 -11.47 -7.83
CA ALA A 368 -11.16 -10.89 -6.49
C ALA A 368 -12.30 -11.38 -5.57
N ARG A 369 -11.91 -11.91 -4.41
CA ARG A 369 -12.78 -12.50 -3.38
C ARG A 369 -13.05 -11.50 -2.27
N MET A 370 -14.10 -11.76 -1.48
CA MET A 370 -14.24 -11.14 -0.15
C MET A 370 -13.44 -11.99 0.83
N GLY A 371 -12.33 -11.48 1.33
CA GLY A 371 -11.39 -12.22 2.18
C GLY A 371 -11.09 -11.56 3.52
N GLY A 372 -11.63 -10.37 3.80
CA GLY A 372 -11.20 -9.57 4.92
C GLY A 372 -9.87 -8.88 4.61
N ASN A 373 -9.76 -8.28 3.42
CA ASN A 373 -8.66 -7.40 3.05
C ASN A 373 -9.15 -6.34 2.07
N VAL A 374 -9.05 -5.08 2.49
CA VAL A 374 -9.43 -3.89 1.69
C VAL A 374 -8.94 -3.94 0.23
N LEU A 375 -7.73 -4.44 -0.04
CA LEU A 375 -7.23 -4.48 -1.42
C LEU A 375 -7.97 -5.43 -2.36
N GLU A 376 -8.60 -6.48 -1.85
CA GLU A 376 -9.32 -7.46 -2.69
C GLU A 376 -10.83 -7.21 -2.61
N ASP A 377 -11.35 -6.97 -1.41
CA ASP A 377 -12.77 -6.71 -1.12
C ASP A 377 -13.33 -5.54 -1.96
N GLU A 378 -12.59 -4.41 -2.07
CA GLU A 378 -12.97 -3.24 -2.90
C GLU A 378 -13.07 -3.53 -4.41
N LYS A 379 -12.40 -4.59 -4.88
CA LYS A 379 -12.11 -4.81 -6.30
C LYS A 379 -12.90 -5.96 -6.92
N ARG A 380 -13.59 -6.76 -6.10
CA ARG A 380 -14.49 -7.83 -6.53
C ARG A 380 -15.51 -7.34 -7.56
N LEU A 381 -15.52 -7.97 -8.74
CA LEU A 381 -16.46 -7.63 -9.82
C LEU A 381 -17.90 -7.63 -9.30
N GLY A 382 -18.58 -6.50 -9.48
CA GLY A 382 -20.00 -6.35 -9.13
C GLY A 382 -20.29 -5.82 -7.73
N THR A 383 -19.30 -5.65 -6.85
CA THR A 383 -19.50 -4.92 -5.59
C THR A 383 -19.42 -3.41 -5.82
N CYS A 384 -20.07 -2.63 -4.94
CA CYS A 384 -19.75 -1.22 -4.74
C CYS A 384 -19.04 -1.06 -3.39
N TYR A 385 -18.29 0.02 -3.22
CA TYR A 385 -17.79 0.43 -1.91
C TYR A 385 -17.88 1.95 -1.75
N PHE A 386 -17.92 2.38 -0.49
CA PHE A 386 -17.92 3.76 -0.07
C PHE A 386 -16.88 3.93 1.03
N SER A 387 -15.98 4.90 0.89
CA SER A 387 -14.99 5.23 1.92
C SER A 387 -15.39 6.45 2.73
N ILE A 388 -15.07 6.46 4.02
CA ILE A 388 -15.43 7.54 4.95
C ILE A 388 -14.16 8.12 5.60
N GLY A 389 -14.09 9.45 5.69
CA GLY A 389 -13.03 10.21 6.31
C GLY A 389 -12.31 11.17 5.36
N ASP A 390 -11.03 10.91 5.10
CA ASP A 390 -10.12 11.80 4.40
C ASP A 390 -10.27 11.70 2.89
N ASN A 391 -10.55 12.84 2.24
CA ASN A 391 -10.74 12.94 0.78
C ASN A 391 -9.69 13.83 0.10
N THR A 392 -8.66 14.28 0.85
CA THR A 392 -7.61 15.17 0.31
C THR A 392 -6.81 14.53 -0.83
N ALA A 393 -6.69 13.20 -0.84
CA ALA A 393 -6.02 12.44 -1.90
C ALA A 393 -6.72 12.57 -3.27
N LEU A 394 -8.04 12.84 -3.29
CA LEU A 394 -8.84 13.05 -4.49
C LEU A 394 -9.07 14.54 -4.80
N GLY A 395 -8.69 15.44 -3.89
CA GLY A 395 -8.81 16.90 -4.03
C GLY A 395 -9.92 17.54 -3.20
N GLY A 396 -10.55 16.81 -2.28
CA GLY A 396 -11.58 17.34 -1.39
C GLY A 396 -11.03 18.08 -0.15
N SER A 397 -11.96 18.51 0.71
CA SER A 397 -11.72 19.41 1.84
C SER A 397 -11.51 18.73 3.21
N SER A 398 -11.90 17.46 3.35
CA SER A 398 -11.81 16.69 4.60
C SER A 398 -10.39 16.15 4.82
N ALA A 399 -9.63 16.83 5.67
CA ALA A 399 -8.28 16.47 6.08
C ALA A 399 -8.28 15.95 7.53
N VAL A 400 -8.48 14.64 7.69
CA VAL A 400 -8.80 13.99 8.98
C VAL A 400 -7.92 12.78 9.33
N GLY A 401 -7.18 12.22 8.37
CA GLY A 401 -6.20 11.15 8.63
C GLY A 401 -6.76 9.76 8.94
N ILE A 402 -8.07 9.55 8.77
CA ILE A 402 -8.74 8.25 8.73
C ILE A 402 -9.39 8.08 7.35
N HIS A 403 -9.37 6.89 6.77
CA HIS A 403 -10.05 6.61 5.49
C HIS A 403 -10.44 5.13 5.49
N ILE A 404 -11.71 4.83 5.79
CA ILE A 404 -12.21 3.46 5.96
C ILE A 404 -13.24 3.14 4.88
N PRO A 405 -13.03 2.09 4.06
CA PRO A 405 -14.01 1.60 3.09
C PRO A 405 -15.00 0.61 3.74
N GLY A 406 -16.26 0.70 3.32
CA GLY A 406 -17.29 -0.32 3.49
C GLY A 406 -17.79 -0.84 2.15
N VAL A 407 -17.91 -2.16 2.00
CA VAL A 407 -18.30 -2.84 0.74
C VAL A 407 -19.76 -3.32 0.77
N LEU A 408 -20.51 -2.95 -0.28
CA LEU A 408 -21.88 -3.37 -0.58
C LEU A 408 -21.86 -4.47 -1.66
N THR A 409 -22.29 -5.68 -1.33
CA THR A 409 -22.06 -6.88 -2.15
C THR A 409 -22.95 -7.01 -3.38
N LYS A 410 -24.20 -6.53 -3.30
CA LYS A 410 -25.23 -6.64 -4.37
C LYS A 410 -25.94 -5.31 -4.60
N PRO A 411 -25.25 -4.32 -5.19
CA PRO A 411 -25.85 -3.05 -5.56
C PRO A 411 -26.57 -3.15 -6.91
N SER A 412 -27.60 -2.32 -7.07
CA SER A 412 -28.02 -1.82 -8.39
C SER A 412 -27.60 -0.35 -8.50
N VAL A 413 -27.02 0.05 -9.62
CA VAL A 413 -26.44 1.39 -9.82
C VAL A 413 -26.94 2.01 -11.11
N TRP A 414 -27.36 3.27 -11.04
CA TRP A 414 -27.74 4.10 -12.18
C TRP A 414 -26.86 5.35 -12.23
N LEU A 415 -26.50 5.74 -13.45
CA LEU A 415 -25.90 7.03 -13.77
C LEU A 415 -26.91 7.83 -14.60
N ASP A 416 -27.38 8.94 -14.04
CA ASP A 416 -28.63 9.59 -14.42
C ASP A 416 -29.75 8.51 -14.57
N ASP A 417 -30.46 8.46 -15.69
CA ASP A 417 -31.50 7.44 -15.98
C ASP A 417 -30.92 6.07 -16.42
N SER A 418 -29.60 5.96 -16.60
CA SER A 418 -28.98 4.80 -17.23
C SER A 418 -28.41 3.83 -16.20
N GLN A 419 -29.07 2.68 -16.03
CA GLN A 419 -28.55 1.60 -15.20
C GLN A 419 -27.22 1.06 -15.75
N ILE A 420 -26.29 0.73 -14.86
CA ILE A 420 -24.98 0.13 -15.18
C ILE A 420 -24.77 -1.22 -14.48
N LEU A 421 -25.42 -1.41 -13.33
CA LEU A 421 -25.32 -2.58 -12.47
C LEU A 421 -26.72 -2.96 -11.95
N GLN A 422 -27.00 -4.26 -11.82
CA GLN A 422 -28.26 -4.78 -11.29
C GLN A 422 -27.99 -5.95 -10.34
N ASP A 423 -28.32 -5.79 -9.05
CA ASP A 423 -28.15 -6.81 -7.99
C ASP A 423 -26.71 -7.42 -7.88
N GLY A 424 -25.70 -6.70 -8.35
CA GLY A 424 -24.30 -7.14 -8.45
C GLY A 424 -23.83 -7.56 -9.84
N GLU A 425 -24.70 -7.60 -10.86
CA GLU A 425 -24.37 -7.99 -12.23
C GLU A 425 -24.26 -6.76 -13.15
N PHE A 426 -23.22 -6.69 -13.99
CA PHE A 426 -23.06 -5.63 -14.99
C PHE A 426 -23.99 -5.88 -16.17
N ILE A 427 -24.90 -4.95 -16.45
CA ILE A 427 -25.84 -5.03 -17.58
C ILE A 427 -25.30 -4.37 -18.86
N LEU A 428 -24.02 -3.96 -18.85
CA LEU A 428 -23.33 -3.32 -19.95
C LEU A 428 -22.35 -4.31 -20.60
N GLU A 429 -22.20 -4.25 -21.92
CA GLU A 429 -21.15 -4.99 -22.63
C GLU A 429 -19.76 -4.43 -22.29
N ILE A 430 -19.15 -4.97 -21.21
CA ILE A 430 -17.83 -4.53 -20.73
C ILE A 430 -16.67 -5.43 -21.16
N ASP A 431 -16.88 -6.72 -21.45
CA ASP A 431 -15.81 -7.70 -21.70
C ASP A 431 -15.03 -7.51 -23.01
#